data_AF-A0A6P4IZL5-F1
#
_entry.id   AF-A0A6P4IZL5-F1
#
_cell.length_a   1.000
_cell.length_b   1.000
_cell.length_c   1.000
_cell.angle_alpha   90.00
_cell.angle_beta   90.00
_cell.angle_gamma   90.00
#
_symmetry.space_group_name_H-M   'P 1'
#
loop_
_entity.id
_entity.type
_entity.pdbx_description
1 polymer ?
#
loop_
_entity_poly.entity_id
_entity_poly.type
_entity_poly.pdbx_seq_one_letter_code
_entity_poly.pdbx_strand_id
1 'polypeptide(L)'
;MASTENPCFWNEFELKKPPLVTLQVGDTGFAKHVYVDINRFLLQQGGEQESKEFDETAALIGRLMARRKNSFRNMPGFRAVCKLNAALCRLLRLDLPRDLEQFRGTLPDVCDGDSAGVLPTRSSLEFILVRLLGFYHLHERIRECCISAVTYFTQLLRNNFFMEFVTLLVATIAKINKLSILQANRSADLYNRLRPQVINFPEVEKHRFLKDNQELPEELHSPRITKEVATPTTAPVLMKPRKVVTRVERAKSDVGTVIAREEHSSSLKSVKTKFNATEVLATVEDAKRFIARETKSRKQNPLPENCLTALITKHEWLAAQTLFQRKLSKDPAKALDVFRKFIISKIK
;
A
#
# COMPACT_ATOMS: atom_id res chain seq x y z
N MET A 1 -1.06 -20.16 -28.04
CA MET A 1 -0.36 -19.26 -27.10
C MET A 1 -1.21 -19.19 -25.84
N ALA A 2 -0.81 -19.90 -24.79
CA ALA A 2 -1.52 -19.92 -23.51
C ALA A 2 -1.41 -18.53 -22.89
N SER A 3 -2.51 -17.76 -22.92
CA SER A 3 -2.58 -16.51 -22.18
C SER A 3 -2.50 -16.86 -20.69
N THR A 4 -1.40 -16.49 -20.04
CA THR A 4 -1.26 -16.50 -18.60
C THR A 4 -2.52 -15.93 -17.97
N GLU A 5 -3.21 -16.78 -17.23
CA GLU A 5 -4.49 -16.52 -16.61
C GLU A 5 -4.35 -15.36 -15.63
N ASN A 6 -5.16 -14.31 -15.81
CA ASN A 6 -5.14 -13.16 -14.93
C ASN A 6 -6.28 -13.30 -13.91
N PRO A 7 -6.00 -13.71 -12.66
CA PRO A 7 -7.01 -13.80 -11.60
C PRO A 7 -7.59 -12.42 -11.24
N CYS A 8 -6.93 -11.33 -11.64
CA CYS A 8 -7.38 -9.95 -11.45
C CYS A 8 -7.74 -9.29 -12.78
N PHE A 9 -8.62 -9.91 -13.56
CA PHE A 9 -9.08 -9.39 -14.86
C PHE A 9 -9.72 -8.00 -14.76
N TRP A 10 -10.32 -7.66 -13.61
CA TRP A 10 -10.83 -6.32 -13.28
C TRP A 10 -9.73 -5.23 -13.19
N ASN A 11 -8.46 -5.61 -13.04
CA ASN A 11 -7.32 -4.69 -12.99
C ASN A 11 -6.71 -4.43 -14.39
N GLU A 12 -7.33 -4.92 -15.46
CA GLU A 12 -6.92 -4.60 -16.82
C GLU A 12 -7.36 -3.18 -17.18
N PHE A 13 -6.38 -2.30 -17.41
CA PHE A 13 -6.67 -0.89 -17.68
C PHE A 13 -7.33 -0.68 -19.06
N GLU A 14 -6.88 -1.43 -20.07
CA GLU A 14 -7.37 -1.36 -21.45
C GLU A 14 -8.39 -2.49 -21.72
N LEU A 15 -9.32 -2.69 -20.77
CA LEU A 15 -10.37 -3.69 -20.91
C LEU A 15 -11.18 -3.43 -22.18
N LYS A 16 -11.11 -4.35 -23.14
CA LYS A 16 -11.80 -4.20 -24.42
C LYS A 16 -13.30 -4.33 -24.23
N LYS A 17 -14.04 -3.34 -24.71
CA LYS A 17 -15.50 -3.39 -24.71
C LYS A 17 -15.97 -4.49 -25.67
N PRO A 18 -16.91 -5.37 -25.26
CA PRO A 18 -17.49 -6.34 -26.17
C PRO A 18 -18.27 -5.62 -27.28
N PRO A 19 -18.46 -6.24 -28.45
CA PRO A 19 -19.32 -5.69 -29.50
C PRO A 19 -20.71 -5.41 -28.96
N LEU A 20 -21.25 -4.22 -29.27
CA LEU A 20 -22.62 -3.88 -28.88
C LEU A 20 -23.58 -4.69 -29.76
N VAL A 21 -24.09 -5.78 -29.20
CA VAL A 21 -25.11 -6.62 -29.80
C VAL A 21 -26.34 -6.54 -28.93
N THR A 22 -27.50 -6.41 -29.58
CA THR A 22 -28.80 -6.48 -28.95
C THR A 22 -29.63 -7.58 -29.57
N LEU A 23 -30.46 -8.23 -28.76
CA LEU A 23 -31.28 -9.39 -29.14
C LEU A 23 -32.72 -9.16 -28.72
N GLN A 24 -33.67 -9.66 -29.50
CA GLN A 24 -35.08 -9.66 -29.14
C GLN A 24 -35.35 -10.73 -28.08
N VAL A 25 -36.02 -10.34 -27.00
CA VAL A 25 -36.35 -11.22 -25.87
C VAL A 25 -37.81 -11.01 -25.49
N GLY A 26 -38.49 -12.08 -25.08
CA GLY A 26 -39.92 -12.03 -24.71
C GLY A 26 -40.20 -11.34 -23.38
N ASP A 27 -39.30 -11.46 -22.40
CA ASP A 27 -39.42 -10.82 -21.10
C ASP A 27 -38.33 -9.74 -20.94
N THR A 28 -38.78 -8.50 -20.75
CA THR A 28 -37.92 -7.35 -20.48
C THR A 28 -38.26 -6.66 -19.15
N GLY A 29 -39.18 -7.22 -18.35
CA GLY A 29 -39.69 -6.56 -17.14
C GLY A 29 -38.59 -6.25 -16.12
N PHE A 30 -37.59 -7.12 -16.01
CA PHE A 30 -36.44 -6.94 -15.13
C PHE A 30 -35.54 -5.75 -15.53
N ALA A 31 -35.52 -5.36 -16.81
CA ALA A 31 -34.66 -4.30 -17.32
C ALA A 31 -34.98 -2.93 -16.70
N LYS A 32 -36.25 -2.72 -16.30
CA LYS A 32 -36.67 -1.54 -15.53
C LYS A 32 -35.92 -1.42 -14.21
N HIS A 33 -35.73 -2.53 -13.50
CA HIS A 33 -35.00 -2.53 -12.22
C HIS A 33 -33.53 -2.18 -12.44
N VAL A 34 -32.90 -2.77 -13.46
CA VAL A 34 -31.53 -2.46 -13.87
C VAL A 34 -31.39 -0.97 -14.21
N TYR A 35 -32.31 -0.44 -15.01
CA TYR A 35 -32.33 0.98 -15.40
C TYR A 35 -32.44 1.90 -14.18
N VAL A 36 -33.36 1.60 -13.26
CA VAL A 36 -33.57 2.37 -12.03
C VAL A 36 -32.34 2.32 -11.12
N ASP A 37 -31.72 1.15 -10.96
CA ASP A 37 -30.54 0.99 -10.11
C ASP A 37 -29.32 1.75 -10.66
N ILE A 38 -29.11 1.69 -11.98
CA ILE A 38 -28.06 2.47 -12.64
C ILE A 38 -28.35 3.96 -12.51
N ASN A 39 -29.58 4.41 -12.76
CA ASN A 39 -29.94 5.83 -12.60
C ASN A 39 -29.77 6.33 -11.18
N ARG A 40 -30.18 5.53 -10.19
CA ARG A 40 -29.97 5.88 -8.79
C ARG A 40 -28.49 6.07 -8.49
N PHE A 41 -27.64 5.17 -8.98
CA PHE A 41 -26.19 5.30 -8.82
C PHE A 41 -25.66 6.55 -9.53
N LEU A 42 -26.05 6.79 -10.78
CA LEU A 42 -25.62 7.96 -11.56
C LEU A 42 -26.07 9.27 -10.90
N LEU A 43 -27.28 9.35 -10.35
CA LEU A 43 -27.75 10.52 -9.59
C LEU A 43 -26.96 10.71 -8.28
N GLN A 44 -26.60 9.62 -7.61
CA GLN A 44 -25.77 9.67 -6.39
C GLN A 44 -24.32 10.07 -6.70
N GLN A 45 -23.76 9.65 -7.84
CA GLN A 45 -22.44 10.09 -8.33
C GLN A 45 -22.48 11.53 -8.85
N GLY A 46 -23.54 11.86 -9.59
CA GLY A 46 -23.77 13.14 -10.25
C GLY A 46 -24.27 14.24 -9.32
N GLY A 47 -24.31 14.00 -8.01
CA GLY A 47 -24.39 15.08 -7.03
C GLY A 47 -23.19 16.01 -7.24
N GLU A 48 -23.40 17.08 -8.01
CA GLU A 48 -22.37 17.96 -8.55
C GLU A 48 -21.38 18.41 -7.48
N GLN A 49 -21.88 18.64 -6.27
CA GLN A 49 -21.08 19.01 -5.11
C GLN A 49 -20.12 17.92 -4.63
N GLU A 50 -20.56 16.67 -4.46
CA GLU A 50 -19.71 15.61 -3.89
C GLU A 50 -18.62 15.16 -4.88
N SER A 51 -18.99 15.03 -6.15
CA SER A 51 -18.04 14.70 -7.22
C SER A 51 -16.98 15.79 -7.39
N LYS A 52 -17.41 17.06 -7.46
CA LYS A 52 -16.50 18.21 -7.49
C LYS A 52 -15.61 18.27 -6.26
N GLU A 53 -16.16 18.03 -5.07
CA GLU A 53 -15.36 17.98 -3.84
C GLU A 53 -14.31 16.87 -3.87
N PHE A 54 -14.62 15.71 -4.44
CA PHE A 54 -13.66 14.62 -4.62
C PHE A 54 -12.51 15.05 -5.53
N ASP A 55 -12.84 15.60 -6.71
CA ASP A 55 -11.86 16.01 -7.73
C ASP A 55 -10.97 17.16 -7.23
N GLU A 56 -11.55 18.16 -6.58
CA GLU A 56 -10.79 19.26 -5.99
C GLU A 56 -9.84 18.77 -4.88
N THR A 57 -10.31 17.81 -4.06
CA THR A 57 -9.49 17.19 -3.00
C THR A 57 -8.35 16.36 -3.62
N ALA A 58 -8.63 15.57 -4.66
CA ALA A 58 -7.63 14.79 -5.38
C ALA A 58 -6.57 15.69 -6.04
N ALA A 59 -7.00 16.79 -6.68
CA ALA A 59 -6.10 17.80 -7.24
C ALA A 59 -5.24 18.47 -6.16
N LEU A 60 -5.81 18.75 -4.98
CA LEU A 60 -5.06 19.28 -3.85
C LEU A 60 -3.96 18.31 -3.38
N ILE A 61 -4.23 17.00 -3.31
CA ILE A 61 -3.21 15.98 -3.01
C ILE A 61 -2.08 16.04 -4.03
N GLY A 62 -2.39 16.11 -5.32
CA GLY A 62 -1.40 16.25 -6.39
C GLY A 62 -0.53 17.50 -6.21
N ARG A 63 -1.13 18.65 -5.90
CA ARG A 63 -0.43 19.92 -5.63
C ARG A 63 0.47 19.83 -4.39
N LEU A 64 -0.03 19.28 -3.28
CA LEU A 64 0.74 19.10 -2.05
C LEU A 64 1.92 18.15 -2.25
N MET A 65 1.71 17.06 -2.99
CA MET A 65 2.76 16.13 -3.39
C MET A 65 3.83 16.84 -4.23
N ALA A 66 3.45 17.55 -5.28
CA ALA A 66 4.39 18.25 -6.15
C ALA A 66 5.25 19.26 -5.37
N ARG A 67 4.62 20.06 -4.49
CA ARG A 67 5.29 21.08 -3.68
C ARG A 67 6.38 20.51 -2.75
N ARG A 68 6.23 19.28 -2.25
CA ARG A 68 7.18 18.65 -1.32
C ARG A 68 7.92 17.44 -1.89
N LYS A 69 7.83 17.22 -3.21
CA LYS A 69 8.50 16.09 -3.90
C LYS A 69 9.99 16.00 -3.56
N ASN A 70 10.70 17.12 -3.60
CA ASN A 70 12.14 17.14 -3.34
C ASN A 70 12.49 16.95 -1.86
N SER A 71 11.70 17.54 -0.96
CA SER A 71 11.92 17.46 0.49
C SER A 71 11.63 16.06 1.04
N PHE A 72 10.58 15.40 0.54
CA PHE A 72 10.05 14.17 1.13
C PHE A 72 10.25 12.91 0.27
N ARG A 73 11.00 12.98 -0.84
CA ARG A 73 11.21 11.84 -1.78
C ARG A 73 11.59 10.51 -1.12
N ASN A 74 12.34 10.55 -0.02
CA ASN A 74 12.86 9.35 0.65
C ASN A 74 12.01 8.92 1.85
N MET A 75 10.95 9.67 2.20
CA MET A 75 10.08 9.35 3.32
C MET A 75 9.06 8.26 2.93
N PRO A 76 8.92 7.18 3.72
CA PRO A 76 7.94 6.13 3.45
C PRO A 76 6.51 6.65 3.29
N GLY A 77 6.05 7.55 4.16
CA GLY A 77 4.71 8.14 4.04
C GLY A 77 4.51 8.95 2.77
N PHE A 78 5.56 9.60 2.26
CA PHE A 78 5.48 10.32 0.98
C PHE A 78 5.36 9.36 -0.21
N ARG A 79 6.01 8.19 -0.16
CA ARG A 79 5.79 7.15 -1.17
C ARG A 79 4.35 6.63 -1.16
N ALA A 80 3.73 6.52 0.02
CA ALA A 80 2.30 6.19 0.12
C ALA A 80 1.41 7.27 -0.52
N VAL A 81 1.74 8.56 -0.32
CA VAL A 81 1.07 9.67 -1.02
C VAL A 81 1.26 9.61 -2.54
N CYS A 82 2.45 9.25 -3.03
CA CYS A 82 2.66 9.05 -4.47
C CYS A 82 1.79 7.92 -5.03
N LYS A 83 1.66 6.79 -4.29
CA LYS A 83 0.78 5.68 -4.67
C LYS A 83 -0.69 6.09 -4.65
N LEU A 84 -1.09 6.86 -3.64
CA LEU A 84 -2.42 7.47 -3.55
C LEU A 84 -2.72 8.32 -4.79
N ASN A 85 -1.82 9.25 -5.14
CA ASN A 85 -1.99 10.09 -6.32
C ASN A 85 -2.06 9.28 -7.62
N ALA A 86 -1.24 8.24 -7.76
CA ALA A 86 -1.30 7.34 -8.92
C ALA A 86 -2.65 6.61 -9.02
N ALA A 87 -3.20 6.14 -7.89
CA ALA A 87 -4.52 5.51 -7.84
C ALA A 87 -5.64 6.50 -8.20
N LEU A 88 -5.58 7.73 -7.68
CA LEU A 88 -6.53 8.81 -8.03
C LEU A 88 -6.49 9.16 -9.52
N CYS A 89 -5.30 9.30 -10.11
CA CYS A 89 -5.18 9.53 -11.55
C CYS A 89 -5.72 8.35 -12.37
N ARG A 90 -5.57 7.11 -11.88
CA ARG A 90 -6.15 5.93 -12.55
C ARG A 90 -7.67 5.93 -12.47
N LEU A 91 -8.25 6.41 -11.37
CA LEU A 91 -9.69 6.49 -11.17
C LEU A 91 -10.33 7.49 -12.14
N LEU A 92 -9.70 8.66 -12.32
CA LEU A 92 -10.14 9.66 -13.30
C LEU A 92 -10.17 9.14 -14.74
N ARG A 93 -9.32 8.16 -15.07
CA ARG A 93 -9.30 7.53 -16.38
C ARG A 93 -10.33 6.41 -16.52
N LEU A 94 -10.85 5.90 -15.40
CA LEU A 94 -11.90 4.89 -15.34
C LEU A 94 -13.25 5.63 -15.34
N ASP A 95 -13.70 6.01 -16.53
CA ASP A 95 -14.94 6.78 -16.75
C ASP A 95 -16.19 5.88 -16.62
N LEU A 96 -16.41 5.37 -15.40
CA LEU A 96 -17.53 4.51 -15.07
C LEU A 96 -18.91 5.17 -15.31
N PRO A 97 -19.14 6.46 -14.99
CA PRO A 97 -20.42 7.10 -15.26
C PRO A 97 -20.80 7.03 -16.74
N ARG A 98 -19.85 7.32 -17.64
CA ARG A 98 -20.08 7.22 -19.08
C ARG A 98 -20.35 5.79 -19.54
N ASP A 99 -19.59 4.81 -19.03
CA ASP A 99 -19.81 3.40 -19.34
C ASP A 99 -21.24 2.96 -18.94
N LEU A 100 -21.70 3.40 -17.76
CA LEU A 100 -23.04 3.14 -17.23
C LEU A 100 -24.14 3.87 -18.00
N GLU A 101 -23.95 5.14 -18.36
CA GLU A 101 -24.90 5.90 -19.19
C GLU A 101 -25.09 5.26 -20.55
N GLN A 102 -23.99 4.83 -21.18
CA GLN A 102 -24.04 4.16 -22.47
C GLN A 102 -24.76 2.81 -22.38
N PHE A 103 -24.49 2.00 -21.36
CA PHE A 103 -25.20 0.74 -21.17
C PHE A 103 -26.68 0.98 -20.85
N ARG A 104 -26.99 1.93 -19.96
CA ARG A 104 -28.36 2.33 -19.63
C ARG A 104 -29.15 2.72 -20.89
N GLY A 105 -28.56 3.49 -21.80
CA GLY A 105 -29.19 3.91 -23.05
C GLY A 105 -29.44 2.78 -24.05
N THR A 106 -28.96 1.56 -23.77
CA THR A 106 -29.24 0.36 -24.59
C THR A 106 -30.39 -0.48 -24.02
N LEU A 107 -30.89 -0.13 -22.83
CA LEU A 107 -32.04 -0.79 -22.23
C LEU A 107 -33.35 -0.24 -22.84
N PRO A 108 -34.41 -1.05 -22.92
CA PRO A 108 -35.72 -0.60 -23.41
C PRO A 108 -36.31 0.54 -22.57
N ASP A 109 -36.84 1.58 -23.23
CA ASP A 109 -37.49 2.73 -22.58
C ASP A 109 -38.89 2.40 -22.01
N VAL A 110 -39.58 1.40 -22.58
CA VAL A 110 -40.96 1.02 -22.22
C VAL A 110 -40.95 -0.41 -21.70
N CYS A 111 -40.91 -0.56 -20.38
CA CYS A 111 -41.09 -1.84 -19.69
C CYS A 111 -42.50 -1.87 -19.09
N ASP A 112 -43.52 -1.92 -19.94
CA ASP A 112 -44.85 -2.38 -19.52
C ASP A 112 -44.77 -3.91 -19.45
N GLY A 113 -45.06 -4.48 -18.27
CA GLY A 113 -44.91 -5.91 -18.00
C GLY A 113 -45.51 -6.75 -19.13
N ASP A 114 -44.73 -7.74 -19.59
CA ASP A 114 -45.00 -8.64 -20.72
C ASP A 114 -44.68 -8.12 -22.14
N SER A 115 -43.92 -7.02 -22.25
CA SER A 115 -43.50 -6.52 -23.56
C SER A 115 -42.19 -7.17 -24.05
N ALA A 116 -42.29 -7.91 -25.16
CA ALA A 116 -41.11 -8.32 -25.92
C ALA A 116 -40.31 -7.10 -26.37
N GLY A 117 -38.99 -7.15 -26.26
CA GLY A 117 -38.14 -6.00 -26.57
C GLY A 117 -36.69 -6.35 -26.81
N VAL A 118 -35.95 -5.32 -27.22
CA VAL A 118 -34.53 -5.43 -27.59
C VAL A 118 -33.66 -5.23 -26.35
N LEU A 119 -32.89 -6.26 -25.97
CA LEU A 119 -31.97 -6.21 -24.83
C LEU A 119 -30.51 -6.33 -25.28
N PRO A 120 -29.57 -5.68 -24.57
CA PRO A 120 -28.15 -5.92 -24.78
C PRO A 120 -27.78 -7.35 -24.35
N THR A 121 -26.67 -7.87 -24.87
CA THR A 121 -26.21 -9.21 -24.48
C THR A 121 -25.66 -9.26 -23.06
N ARG A 122 -25.61 -10.48 -22.49
CA ARG A 122 -24.97 -10.76 -21.19
C ARG A 122 -23.54 -10.23 -21.12
N SER A 123 -22.77 -10.37 -22.20
CA SER A 123 -21.40 -9.85 -22.31
C SER A 123 -21.32 -8.34 -22.03
N SER A 124 -22.31 -7.56 -22.47
CA SER A 124 -22.35 -6.11 -22.21
C SER A 124 -22.52 -5.82 -20.72
N LEU A 125 -23.40 -6.55 -20.02
CA LEU A 125 -23.57 -6.38 -18.58
C LEU A 125 -22.33 -6.88 -17.81
N GLU A 126 -21.78 -8.03 -18.19
CA GLU A 126 -20.55 -8.54 -17.58
C GLU A 126 -19.42 -7.52 -17.68
N PHE A 127 -19.22 -6.89 -18.83
CA PHE A 127 -18.27 -5.79 -18.99
C PHE A 127 -18.52 -4.68 -17.96
N ILE A 128 -19.76 -4.22 -17.80
CA ILE A 128 -20.11 -3.19 -16.80
C ILE A 128 -19.78 -3.67 -15.37
N LEU A 129 -20.06 -4.91 -15.04
CA LEU A 129 -19.73 -5.49 -13.73
C LEU A 129 -18.22 -5.53 -13.50
N VAL A 130 -17.41 -5.84 -14.52
CA VAL A 130 -15.95 -5.78 -14.41
C VAL A 130 -15.45 -4.35 -14.22
N ARG A 131 -16.05 -3.38 -14.90
CA ARG A 131 -15.73 -1.95 -14.71
C ARG A 131 -16.09 -1.49 -13.30
N LEU A 132 -17.24 -1.93 -12.76
CA LEU A 132 -17.64 -1.69 -11.38
C LEU A 132 -16.66 -2.30 -10.37
N LEU A 133 -16.22 -3.54 -10.59
CA LEU A 133 -15.18 -4.20 -9.77
C LEU A 133 -13.87 -3.40 -9.78
N GLY A 134 -13.42 -2.98 -10.96
CA GLY A 134 -12.23 -2.16 -11.10
C GLY A 134 -12.35 -0.82 -10.36
N PHE A 135 -13.50 -0.16 -10.45
CA PHE A 135 -13.79 1.08 -9.73
C PHE A 135 -13.79 0.86 -8.21
N TYR A 136 -14.47 -0.18 -7.72
CA TYR A 136 -14.55 -0.56 -6.32
C TYR A 136 -13.15 -0.80 -5.72
N HIS A 137 -12.37 -1.71 -6.31
CA HIS A 137 -11.03 -2.05 -5.80
C HIS A 137 -10.04 -0.89 -5.91
N LEU A 138 -10.26 0.04 -6.84
CA LEU A 138 -9.43 1.24 -6.92
C LEU A 138 -9.70 2.21 -5.76
N HIS A 139 -10.95 2.34 -5.32
CA HIS A 139 -11.28 3.06 -4.08
C HIS A 139 -10.74 2.36 -2.83
N GLU A 140 -10.78 1.02 -2.76
CA GLU A 140 -10.10 0.28 -1.68
C GLU A 140 -8.61 0.57 -1.66
N ARG A 141 -7.97 0.57 -2.83
CA ARG A 141 -6.54 0.90 -2.95
C ARG A 141 -6.24 2.33 -2.51
N ILE A 142 -7.10 3.28 -2.84
CA ILE A 142 -7.01 4.66 -2.36
C ILE A 142 -7.06 4.69 -0.83
N ARG A 143 -8.02 4.00 -0.22
CA ARG A 143 -8.15 3.88 1.24
C ARG A 143 -6.91 3.30 1.91
N GLU A 144 -6.36 2.21 1.39
CA GLU A 144 -5.12 1.61 1.91
C GLU A 144 -3.96 2.61 1.89
N CYS A 145 -3.80 3.34 0.77
CA CYS A 145 -2.74 4.34 0.64
C CYS A 145 -2.96 5.51 1.61
N CYS A 146 -4.22 5.91 1.83
CA CYS A 146 -4.58 6.93 2.82
C CYS A 146 -4.19 6.51 4.23
N ILE A 147 -4.57 5.30 4.65
CA ILE A 147 -4.23 4.76 5.97
C ILE A 147 -2.71 4.72 6.15
N SER A 148 -1.99 4.15 5.18
CA SER A 148 -0.52 4.06 5.23
C SER A 148 0.16 5.43 5.33
N ALA A 149 -0.33 6.42 4.57
CA ALA A 149 0.20 7.78 4.62
C ALA A 149 -0.10 8.46 5.96
N VAL A 150 -1.36 8.39 6.44
CA VAL A 150 -1.77 9.02 7.70
C VAL A 150 -1.02 8.41 8.88
N THR A 151 -0.87 7.09 8.97
CA THR A 151 -0.11 6.44 10.06
C THR A 151 1.30 7.02 10.18
N TYR A 152 1.99 7.23 9.06
CA TYR A 152 3.33 7.84 9.04
C TYR A 152 3.30 9.32 9.42
N PHE A 153 2.40 10.10 8.81
CA PHE A 153 2.36 11.54 9.01
C PHE A 153 1.83 11.94 10.40
N THR A 154 0.96 11.14 11.01
CA THR A 154 0.56 11.31 12.42
C THR A 154 1.73 11.09 13.38
N GLN A 155 2.63 10.13 13.11
CA GLN A 155 3.87 10.00 13.89
C GLN A 155 4.77 11.22 13.71
N LEU A 156 4.82 11.78 12.50
CA LEU A 156 5.60 12.98 12.20
C LEU A 156 5.05 14.24 12.92
N LEU A 157 3.72 14.37 12.99
CA LEU A 157 3.05 15.42 13.77
C LEU A 157 3.33 15.32 15.26
N ARG A 158 3.30 14.10 15.84
CA ARG A 158 3.64 13.88 17.26
C ARG A 158 5.06 14.33 17.59
N ASN A 159 5.95 14.29 16.62
CA ASN A 159 7.33 14.76 16.74
C ASN A 159 7.50 16.24 16.38
N ASN A 160 6.40 16.99 16.19
CA ASN A 160 6.38 18.42 15.88
C ASN A 160 7.12 18.83 14.59
N PHE A 161 7.20 17.95 13.59
CA PHE A 161 7.86 18.25 12.32
C PHE A 161 6.87 18.70 11.24
N PHE A 162 7.21 19.78 10.52
CA PHE A 162 6.48 20.29 9.36
C PHE A 162 4.97 20.48 9.61
N MET A 163 4.61 20.93 10.81
CA MET A 163 3.24 20.92 11.35
C MET A 163 2.19 21.47 10.38
N GLU A 164 2.39 22.65 9.81
CA GLU A 164 1.43 23.28 8.88
C GLU A 164 1.14 22.40 7.67
N PHE A 165 2.20 21.93 7.00
CA PHE A 165 2.07 21.13 5.79
C PHE A 165 1.47 19.75 6.10
N VAL A 166 1.96 19.11 7.16
CA VAL A 166 1.52 17.76 7.51
C VAL A 166 0.08 17.77 8.00
N THR A 167 -0.34 18.80 8.74
CA THR A 167 -1.74 18.97 9.16
C THR A 167 -2.67 19.11 7.95
N LEU A 168 -2.33 19.99 7.00
CA LEU A 168 -3.10 20.16 5.77
C LEU A 168 -3.14 18.87 4.94
N LEU A 169 -2.00 18.18 4.82
CA LEU A 169 -1.92 16.91 4.10
C LEU A 169 -2.78 15.83 4.75
N VAL A 170 -2.71 15.67 6.08
CA VAL A 170 -3.51 14.69 6.81
C VAL A 170 -5.01 15.00 6.69
N ALA A 171 -5.41 16.27 6.80
CA ALA A 171 -6.80 16.68 6.59
C ALA A 171 -7.29 16.35 5.17
N THR A 172 -6.46 16.60 4.16
CA THR A 172 -6.79 16.30 2.76
C THR A 172 -6.90 14.79 2.53
N ILE A 173 -5.97 13.99 3.10
CA ILE A 173 -6.01 12.52 3.01
C ILE A 173 -7.24 11.96 3.75
N ALA A 174 -7.60 12.52 4.90
CA ALA A 174 -8.81 12.11 5.62
C ALA A 174 -10.08 12.40 4.79
N LYS A 175 -10.15 13.57 4.15
CA LYS A 175 -11.28 13.92 3.27
C LYS A 175 -11.39 12.96 2.08
N ILE A 176 -10.29 12.70 1.35
CA ILE A 176 -10.35 11.79 0.19
C ILE A 176 -10.69 10.36 0.60
N ASN A 177 -10.21 9.91 1.77
CA ASN A 177 -10.54 8.59 2.30
C ASN A 177 -12.03 8.46 2.62
N LYS A 178 -12.61 9.46 3.28
CA LYS A 178 -14.05 9.50 3.59
C LYS A 178 -14.89 9.38 2.30
N LEU A 179 -14.58 10.20 1.30
CA LEU A 179 -15.29 10.18 0.03
C LEU A 179 -15.09 8.86 -0.72
N SER A 180 -13.87 8.31 -0.72
CA SER A 180 -13.58 7.02 -1.37
C SER A 180 -14.36 5.86 -0.77
N ILE A 181 -14.54 5.83 0.56
CA ILE A 181 -15.36 4.81 1.23
C ILE A 181 -16.82 4.91 0.78
N LEU A 182 -17.36 6.12 0.72
CA LEU A 182 -18.74 6.35 0.29
C LEU A 182 -18.94 5.87 -1.16
N GLN A 183 -18.00 6.17 -2.06
CA GLN A 183 -18.08 5.71 -3.44
C GLN A 183 -17.90 4.20 -3.58
N ALA A 184 -16.96 3.59 -2.85
CA ALA A 184 -16.81 2.14 -2.84
C ALA A 184 -18.09 1.43 -2.36
N ASN A 185 -18.73 1.93 -1.30
CA ASN A 185 -20.00 1.37 -0.81
C ASN A 185 -21.10 1.45 -1.86
N ARG A 186 -21.29 2.61 -2.51
CA ARG A 186 -22.28 2.78 -3.57
C ARG A 186 -22.02 1.84 -4.75
N SER A 187 -20.75 1.63 -5.11
CA SER A 187 -20.36 0.71 -6.19
C SER A 187 -20.62 -0.75 -5.83
N ALA A 188 -20.32 -1.14 -4.58
CA ALA A 188 -20.65 -2.47 -4.07
C ALA A 188 -22.16 -2.71 -4.07
N ASP A 189 -22.95 -1.74 -3.58
CA ASP A 189 -24.42 -1.83 -3.58
C ASP A 189 -24.98 -1.97 -5.00
N LEU A 190 -24.47 -1.20 -5.97
CA LEU A 190 -24.89 -1.34 -7.36
C LEU A 190 -24.50 -2.69 -7.92
N TYR A 191 -23.25 -3.13 -7.71
CA TYR A 191 -22.79 -4.43 -8.18
C TYR A 191 -23.65 -5.58 -7.66
N ASN A 192 -23.95 -5.59 -6.36
CA ASN A 192 -24.76 -6.63 -5.71
C ASN A 192 -26.21 -6.66 -6.23
N ARG A 193 -26.74 -5.52 -6.68
CA ARG A 193 -28.07 -5.46 -7.33
C ARG A 193 -28.05 -5.90 -8.79
N LEU A 194 -27.01 -5.56 -9.53
CA LEU A 194 -26.89 -5.88 -10.96
C LEU A 194 -26.46 -7.32 -11.21
N ARG A 195 -25.60 -7.88 -10.36
CA ARG A 195 -25.01 -9.21 -10.56
C ARG A 195 -26.05 -10.34 -10.70
N PRO A 196 -27.10 -10.42 -9.88
CA PRO A 196 -28.13 -11.45 -10.04
C PRO A 196 -28.88 -11.36 -11.38
N GLN A 197 -28.93 -10.16 -11.99
CA GLN A 197 -29.65 -9.93 -13.24
C GLN A 197 -28.92 -10.49 -14.47
N VAL A 198 -27.65 -10.87 -14.35
CA VAL A 198 -26.81 -11.40 -15.46
C VAL A 198 -27.48 -12.59 -16.15
N ILE A 199 -28.14 -13.46 -15.39
CA ILE A 199 -28.79 -14.68 -15.92
C ILE A 199 -29.97 -14.31 -16.84
N ASN A 200 -30.64 -13.19 -16.59
CA ASN A 200 -31.81 -12.74 -17.32
C ASN A 200 -31.45 -12.09 -18.68
N PHE A 201 -30.18 -11.74 -18.91
CA PHE A 201 -29.73 -11.21 -20.20
C PHE A 201 -29.42 -12.34 -21.20
N PRO A 202 -29.70 -12.12 -22.50
CA PRO A 202 -29.49 -13.13 -23.54
C PRO A 202 -28.00 -13.36 -23.81
N GLU A 203 -27.62 -14.62 -24.00
CA GLU A 203 -26.25 -15.05 -24.30
C GLU A 203 -26.05 -15.24 -25.81
N VAL A 204 -24.84 -14.97 -26.31
CA VAL A 204 -24.46 -15.23 -27.70
C VAL A 204 -23.52 -16.43 -27.72
N GLU A 205 -23.93 -17.52 -28.37
CA GLU A 205 -23.17 -18.80 -28.38
C GLU A 205 -21.71 -18.65 -28.82
N LYS A 206 -21.43 -17.71 -29.74
CA LYS A 206 -20.10 -17.51 -30.33
C LYS A 206 -19.25 -16.46 -29.60
N HIS A 207 -19.79 -15.79 -28.58
CA HIS A 207 -19.09 -14.71 -27.89
C HIS A 207 -19.36 -14.74 -26.38
N ARG A 208 -18.35 -15.17 -25.61
CA ARG A 208 -18.30 -15.02 -24.16
C ARG A 208 -17.26 -13.97 -23.80
N PHE A 209 -17.68 -12.97 -23.03
CA PHE A 209 -16.79 -11.90 -22.58
C PHE A 209 -15.85 -12.39 -21.48
N LEU A 210 -16.40 -13.08 -20.48
CA LEU A 210 -15.60 -13.80 -19.48
C LEU A 210 -15.12 -15.13 -20.06
N LYS A 211 -13.84 -15.44 -19.83
CA LYS A 211 -13.28 -16.76 -20.17
C LYS A 211 -13.79 -17.81 -19.18
N ASP A 212 -13.77 -19.09 -19.55
CA ASP A 212 -14.33 -20.19 -18.73
C ASP A 212 -13.73 -20.29 -17.30
N ASN A 213 -12.53 -19.72 -17.06
CA ASN A 213 -11.85 -19.71 -15.76
C ASN A 213 -12.02 -18.38 -14.99
N GLN A 214 -12.82 -17.43 -15.49
CA GLN A 214 -13.02 -16.11 -14.91
C GLN A 214 -14.44 -15.98 -14.37
N GLU A 215 -14.54 -16.01 -13.05
CA GLU A 215 -15.82 -15.84 -12.36
C GLU A 215 -15.91 -14.47 -11.71
N LEU A 216 -17.10 -13.89 -11.77
CA LEU A 216 -17.44 -12.67 -11.06
C LEU A 216 -17.67 -13.01 -9.56
N PRO A 217 -17.15 -12.24 -8.60
CA PRO A 217 -17.40 -12.44 -7.17
C PRO A 217 -18.88 -12.32 -6.83
N GLU A 218 -19.48 -13.29 -6.12
CA GLU A 218 -20.93 -13.32 -5.81
C GLU A 218 -21.44 -12.02 -5.18
N GLU A 219 -20.71 -11.51 -4.19
CA GLU A 219 -21.04 -10.28 -3.49
C GLU A 219 -19.78 -9.45 -3.24
N LEU A 220 -19.93 -8.13 -3.28
CA LEU A 220 -18.94 -7.19 -2.79
C LEU A 220 -19.33 -6.69 -1.40
N HIS A 221 -18.39 -6.76 -0.47
CA HIS A 221 -18.60 -6.26 0.88
C HIS A 221 -18.35 -4.75 0.95
N SER A 222 -19.17 -4.03 1.72
CA SER A 222 -18.93 -2.62 1.98
C SER A 222 -17.66 -2.44 2.82
N PRO A 223 -16.67 -1.63 2.39
CA PRO A 223 -15.53 -1.30 3.22
C PRO A 223 -16.00 -0.57 4.48
N ARG A 224 -16.02 -1.30 5.60
CA ARG A 224 -16.38 -0.73 6.90
C ARG A 224 -15.38 0.37 7.27
N ILE A 225 -15.90 1.50 7.75
CA ILE A 225 -15.12 2.44 8.54
C ILE A 225 -14.76 1.67 9.80
N THR A 226 -13.54 1.13 9.87
CA THR A 226 -13.06 0.46 11.07
C THR A 226 -13.04 1.50 12.19
N LYS A 227 -14.09 1.52 13.01
CA LYS A 227 -14.10 2.18 14.32
C LYS A 227 -13.25 1.33 15.29
N GLU A 228 -12.02 1.02 14.94
CA GLU A 228 -11.04 0.57 15.93
C GLU A 228 -10.41 1.82 16.53
N VAL A 229 -11.19 2.50 17.36
CA VAL A 229 -10.61 3.12 18.54
C VAL A 229 -10.20 1.93 19.41
N ALA A 230 -8.94 1.51 19.29
CA ALA A 230 -8.31 0.82 20.40
C ALA A 230 -8.48 1.76 21.60
N THR A 231 -9.39 1.41 22.50
CA THR A 231 -9.49 1.98 23.83
C THR A 231 -8.08 1.98 24.42
N PRO A 232 -7.47 3.14 24.70
CA PRO A 232 -6.30 3.14 25.55
C PRO A 232 -6.78 2.69 26.91
N THR A 233 -6.40 1.47 27.30
CA THR A 233 -6.49 1.02 28.69
C THR A 233 -5.92 2.11 29.58
N THR A 234 -6.79 2.76 30.33
CA THR A 234 -6.47 3.73 31.37
C THR A 234 -5.65 3.02 32.44
N ALA A 235 -4.32 3.07 32.30
CA ALA A 235 -3.43 2.87 33.43
C ALA A 235 -3.20 4.25 34.07
N PRO A 236 -3.56 4.48 35.34
CA PRO A 236 -3.29 5.74 36.01
C PRO A 236 -1.78 5.86 36.25
N VAL A 237 -1.09 6.65 35.43
CA VAL A 237 0.31 7.01 35.66
C VAL A 237 0.35 8.06 36.78
N LEU A 238 0.40 7.57 38.02
CA LEU A 238 0.75 8.36 39.18
C LEU A 238 2.23 8.72 39.09
N MET A 239 2.52 10.02 38.91
CA MET A 239 3.87 10.55 39.00
C MET A 239 4.45 10.33 40.41
N LYS A 240 5.56 9.61 40.50
CA LYS A 240 6.59 9.82 41.53
C LYS A 240 7.99 9.67 40.91
N PRO A 241 8.88 10.68 41.03
CA PRO A 241 10.25 10.56 40.55
C PRO A 241 11.06 9.70 41.53
N ARG A 242 11.56 8.54 41.08
CA ARG A 242 12.49 7.73 41.87
C ARG A 242 13.92 8.13 41.53
N LYS A 243 14.56 8.87 42.45
CA LYS A 243 16.03 9.04 42.49
C LYS A 243 16.68 7.66 42.54
N VAL A 244 17.53 7.34 41.57
CA VAL A 244 18.46 6.23 41.66
C VAL A 244 19.87 6.82 41.69
N VAL A 245 20.37 7.01 42.91
CA VAL A 245 21.81 6.95 43.18
C VAL A 245 22.09 5.49 43.44
N THR A 246 23.04 4.88 42.72
CA THR A 246 23.67 3.67 43.26
C THR A 246 25.15 3.67 42.95
N ARG A 247 25.87 3.56 44.06
CA ARG A 247 27.29 3.54 44.29
C ARG A 247 27.85 2.18 43.82
N VAL A 248 29.08 2.21 43.35
CA VAL A 248 29.89 1.03 42.97
C VAL A 248 30.35 0.31 44.24
N GLU A 249 30.17 -1.01 44.33
CA GLU A 249 31.06 -1.91 45.08
C GLU A 249 31.25 -3.24 44.35
N ARG A 250 32.50 -3.72 44.38
CA ARG A 250 32.98 -5.01 43.85
C ARG A 250 33.00 -6.04 45.00
N ALA A 251 32.71 -7.30 44.73
CA ALA A 251 33.32 -8.45 45.41
C ALA A 251 33.19 -9.74 44.57
N LYS A 252 34.15 -10.64 44.75
CA LYS A 252 34.46 -11.86 43.98
C LYS A 252 33.89 -13.15 44.62
N SER A 253 34.07 -14.26 43.89
CA SER A 253 34.13 -15.69 44.27
C SER A 253 32.83 -16.50 44.14
N ASP A 254 32.82 -17.81 43.92
CA ASP A 254 33.62 -18.81 43.18
C ASP A 254 32.82 -20.14 43.33
N VAL A 255 33.12 -21.14 42.49
CA VAL A 255 32.84 -22.59 42.62
C VAL A 255 31.52 -23.15 42.06
N GLY A 256 31.66 -23.99 41.02
CA GLY A 256 30.70 -25.03 40.63
C GLY A 256 30.85 -25.54 39.18
N THR A 257 31.60 -26.63 38.97
CA THR A 257 31.85 -27.25 37.66
C THR A 257 30.94 -28.47 37.40
N VAL A 258 30.27 -28.41 36.25
CA VAL A 258 29.68 -29.39 35.29
C VAL A 258 29.84 -30.91 35.51
N ILE A 259 28.77 -31.69 35.21
CA ILE A 259 28.65 -32.89 34.31
C ILE A 259 27.12 -33.20 34.18
N ALA A 260 26.48 -32.81 33.08
CA ALA A 260 26.17 -33.54 31.83
C ALA A 260 24.92 -34.45 31.87
N ARG A 261 23.93 -34.10 31.04
CA ARG A 261 23.08 -35.07 30.33
C ARG A 261 22.80 -34.53 28.94
N GLU A 262 23.21 -35.30 27.94
CA GLU A 262 23.08 -35.01 26.52
C GLU A 262 21.64 -35.25 26.06
N GLU A 263 21.07 -34.29 25.33
CA GLU A 263 20.06 -34.57 24.31
C GLU A 263 20.48 -33.88 23.01
N HIS A 264 20.63 -34.71 21.96
CA HIS A 264 21.11 -34.33 20.66
C HIS A 264 20.10 -33.47 19.87
N SER A 265 20.43 -32.19 19.75
CA SER A 265 20.57 -31.42 18.49
C SER A 265 19.44 -31.42 17.44
N SER A 266 18.70 -30.31 17.37
CA SER A 266 18.48 -29.58 16.10
C SER A 266 18.11 -28.10 16.35
N SER A 267 19.04 -27.31 16.88
CA SER A 267 18.95 -25.85 16.83
C SER A 267 20.35 -25.24 16.73
N LEU A 268 20.78 -24.96 15.49
CA LEU A 268 21.99 -24.18 15.22
C LEU A 268 21.79 -22.74 15.73
N LYS A 269 22.27 -22.50 16.95
CA LYS A 269 22.61 -21.18 17.47
C LYS A 269 23.83 -20.67 16.70
N SER A 270 23.67 -19.63 15.88
CA SER A 270 24.78 -18.71 15.64
C SER A 270 24.74 -17.64 16.72
N VAL A 271 25.79 -17.65 17.54
CA VAL A 271 26.07 -16.64 18.55
C VAL A 271 26.26 -15.32 17.83
N LYS A 272 25.24 -14.45 17.81
CA LYS A 272 25.37 -13.07 17.34
C LYS A 272 26.27 -12.31 18.32
N THR A 273 27.57 -12.24 18.04
CA THR A 273 28.49 -11.27 18.63
C THR A 273 27.94 -9.87 18.38
N LYS A 274 27.41 -9.24 19.43
CA LYS A 274 26.93 -7.85 19.35
C LYS A 274 28.12 -6.93 19.08
N PHE A 275 28.28 -6.47 17.85
CA PHE A 275 29.28 -5.48 17.48
C PHE A 275 28.96 -4.14 18.18
N ASN A 276 29.76 -3.77 19.19
CA ASN A 276 29.63 -2.49 19.87
C ASN A 276 30.37 -1.39 19.08
N ALA A 277 29.70 -0.87 18.04
CA ALA A 277 30.27 0.12 17.12
C ALA A 277 30.77 1.41 17.79
N THR A 278 30.23 1.74 18.97
CA THR A 278 30.56 2.96 19.72
C THR A 278 31.96 2.88 20.35
N GLU A 279 32.38 1.70 20.77
CA GLU A 279 33.71 1.47 21.36
C GLU A 279 34.77 1.19 20.29
N VAL A 280 34.42 0.41 19.26
CA VAL A 280 35.38 -0.03 18.23
C VAL A 280 35.74 1.06 17.22
N LEU A 281 34.87 2.05 17.02
CA LEU A 281 35.08 3.14 16.07
C LEU A 281 35.16 4.50 16.75
N ALA A 282 35.63 4.58 18.00
CA ALA A 282 35.62 5.78 18.86
C ALA A 282 36.42 6.97 18.29
N THR A 283 37.52 6.71 17.59
CA THR A 283 38.36 7.76 16.96
C THR A 283 38.53 7.53 15.47
N VAL A 284 39.06 8.54 14.77
CA VAL A 284 39.36 8.48 13.33
C VAL A 284 40.45 7.45 13.05
N GLU A 285 41.40 7.35 13.97
CA GLU A 285 42.50 6.39 13.99
C GLU A 285 41.97 4.96 14.15
N ASP A 286 40.97 4.76 15.01
CA ASP A 286 40.31 3.47 15.18
C ASP A 286 39.57 3.07 13.91
N ALA A 287 38.88 4.00 13.25
CA ALA A 287 38.24 3.75 11.96
C ALA A 287 39.26 3.36 10.86
N LYS A 288 40.42 4.02 10.79
CA LYS A 288 41.51 3.65 9.87
C LYS A 288 42.05 2.25 10.17
N ARG A 289 42.30 1.94 11.44
CA ARG A 289 42.76 0.61 11.88
C ARG A 289 41.74 -0.48 11.58
N PHE A 290 40.46 -0.19 11.78
CA PHE A 290 39.35 -1.09 11.45
C PHE A 290 39.29 -1.37 9.95
N ILE A 291 39.32 -0.33 9.11
CA ILE A 291 39.32 -0.47 7.65
C ILE A 291 40.50 -1.32 7.18
N ALA A 292 41.71 -1.07 7.70
CA ALA A 292 42.90 -1.83 7.33
C ALA A 292 42.78 -3.32 7.71
N ARG A 293 42.31 -3.60 8.93
CA ARG A 293 42.09 -4.97 9.43
C ARG A 293 41.08 -5.72 8.58
N GLU A 294 39.90 -5.15 8.36
CA GLU A 294 38.83 -5.77 7.59
C GLU A 294 39.22 -5.95 6.12
N THR A 295 39.94 -4.99 5.52
CA THR A 295 40.45 -5.14 4.16
C THR A 295 41.44 -6.29 4.03
N LYS A 296 42.27 -6.52 5.06
CA LYS A 296 43.19 -7.66 5.11
C LYS A 296 42.42 -8.98 5.27
N SER A 297 41.45 -9.03 6.19
CA SER A 297 40.62 -10.21 6.43
C SER A 297 39.82 -10.62 5.19
N ARG A 298 39.27 -9.66 4.43
CA ARG A 298 38.50 -9.92 3.20
C ARG A 298 39.34 -10.44 2.01
N LYS A 299 40.67 -10.35 2.08
CA LYS A 299 41.58 -10.88 1.06
C LYS A 299 42.01 -12.32 1.33
N GLN A 300 41.71 -12.87 2.51
CA GLN A 300 42.02 -14.25 2.86
C GLN A 300 40.95 -15.20 2.31
N ASN A 301 41.38 -16.38 1.84
CA ASN A 301 40.50 -17.44 1.36
C ASN A 301 40.93 -18.75 2.05
N PRO A 302 40.08 -19.39 2.89
CA PRO A 302 38.71 -19.01 3.23
C PRO A 302 38.60 -17.72 4.07
N LEU A 303 37.42 -17.09 4.06
CA LEU A 303 37.17 -15.88 4.86
C LEU A 303 37.24 -16.22 6.36
N PRO A 304 37.98 -15.44 7.18
CA PRO A 304 38.02 -15.66 8.62
C PRO A 304 36.67 -15.38 9.27
N GLU A 305 36.29 -16.20 10.25
CA GLU A 305 35.05 -16.02 11.04
C GLU A 305 35.00 -14.66 11.76
N ASN A 306 36.16 -14.05 12.02
CA ASN A 306 36.29 -12.75 12.66
C ASN A 306 36.11 -11.55 11.70
N CYS A 307 35.81 -11.77 10.41
CA CYS A 307 35.57 -10.69 9.46
C CYS A 307 34.15 -10.14 9.61
N LEU A 308 34.02 -9.05 10.34
CA LEU A 308 32.73 -8.41 10.65
C LEU A 308 32.05 -7.85 9.40
N THR A 309 32.83 -7.52 8.37
CA THR A 309 32.33 -6.96 7.12
C THR A 309 32.02 -8.02 6.05
N ALA A 310 32.11 -9.31 6.35
CA ALA A 310 31.89 -10.39 5.39
C ALA A 310 30.53 -10.30 4.66
N LEU A 311 29.49 -9.82 5.35
CA LEU A 311 28.12 -9.63 4.81
C LEU A 311 27.99 -8.42 3.87
N ILE A 312 28.95 -7.48 3.89
CA ILE A 312 28.94 -6.29 3.02
C ILE A 312 29.49 -6.68 1.65
N THR A 313 28.82 -6.29 0.56
CA THR A 313 29.30 -6.58 -0.80
C THR A 313 30.61 -5.84 -1.12
N LYS A 314 31.43 -6.39 -2.03
CA LYS A 314 32.75 -5.82 -2.38
C LYS A 314 32.67 -4.36 -2.86
N HIS A 315 31.67 -4.03 -3.67
CA HIS A 315 31.50 -2.68 -4.22
C HIS A 315 31.04 -1.67 -3.17
N GLU A 316 30.14 -2.05 -2.27
CA GLU A 316 29.70 -1.20 -1.15
C GLU A 316 30.84 -0.93 -0.16
N TRP A 317 31.64 -1.94 0.14
CA TRP A 317 32.81 -1.80 1.01
C TRP A 317 33.83 -0.82 0.42
N LEU A 318 34.13 -0.95 -0.87
CA LEU A 318 35.05 -0.05 -1.58
C LEU A 318 34.50 1.39 -1.62
N ALA A 319 33.20 1.56 -1.88
CA ALA A 319 32.57 2.88 -1.86
C ALA A 319 32.64 3.55 -0.47
N ALA A 320 32.43 2.78 0.61
CA ALA A 320 32.52 3.28 1.98
C ALA A 320 33.94 3.73 2.33
N GLN A 321 34.97 2.98 1.92
CA GLN A 321 36.37 3.36 2.10
C GLN A 321 36.72 4.65 1.36
N THR A 322 36.38 4.73 0.08
CA THR A 322 36.65 5.91 -0.75
C THR A 322 35.95 7.14 -0.20
N LEU A 323 34.71 6.99 0.27
CA LEU A 323 33.95 8.09 0.86
C LEU A 323 34.54 8.55 2.20
N PHE A 324 34.99 7.61 3.04
CA PHE A 324 35.69 7.92 4.29
C PHE A 324 36.99 8.70 4.03
N GLN A 325 37.85 8.22 3.13
CA GLN A 325 39.11 8.89 2.78
C GLN A 325 38.89 10.26 2.17
N ARG A 326 37.93 10.41 1.26
CA ARG A 326 37.62 11.71 0.63
C ARG A 326 37.12 12.74 1.64
N LYS A 327 36.34 12.32 2.64
CA LYS A 327 35.82 13.21 3.68
C LYS A 327 36.84 13.49 4.77
N LEU A 328 37.76 12.57 5.02
CA LEU A 328 38.80 12.72 6.03
C LEU A 328 39.64 13.99 5.81
N SER A 329 39.96 14.33 4.56
CA SER A 329 40.74 15.53 4.22
C SER A 329 39.97 16.84 4.40
N LYS A 330 38.64 16.80 4.47
CA LYS A 330 37.77 17.99 4.56
C LYS A 330 37.16 18.20 5.94
N ASP A 331 36.70 17.11 6.56
CA ASP A 331 36.00 17.13 7.85
C ASP A 331 36.11 15.73 8.52
N PRO A 332 37.09 15.54 9.43
CA PRO A 332 37.37 14.23 10.02
C PRO A 332 36.23 13.75 10.93
N ALA A 333 35.54 14.65 11.63
CA ALA A 333 34.43 14.31 12.52
C ALA A 333 33.22 13.80 11.73
N LYS A 334 32.86 14.48 10.62
CA LYS A 334 31.78 14.01 9.74
C LYS A 334 32.16 12.76 8.96
N ALA A 335 33.43 12.57 8.61
CA ALA A 335 33.89 11.33 7.96
C ALA A 335 33.61 10.11 8.85
N LEU A 336 33.95 10.23 10.13
CA LEU A 336 33.77 9.19 11.13
C LEU A 336 32.29 8.94 11.47
N ASP A 337 31.46 9.97 11.62
CA ASP A 337 30.02 9.79 11.86
C ASP A 337 29.31 9.06 10.70
N VAL A 338 29.62 9.45 9.46
CA VAL A 338 29.05 8.79 8.27
C VAL A 338 29.52 7.34 8.15
N PHE A 339 30.81 7.09 8.40
CA PHE A 339 31.35 5.73 8.36
C PHE A 339 30.74 4.84 9.45
N ARG A 340 30.62 5.32 10.70
CA ARG A 340 29.93 4.60 11.78
C ARG A 340 28.49 4.24 11.41
N LYS A 341 27.73 5.20 10.89
CA LYS A 341 26.33 4.98 10.46
C LYS A 341 26.24 3.91 9.37
N PHE A 342 27.18 3.91 8.42
CA PHE A 342 27.25 2.88 7.38
C PHE A 342 27.50 1.49 7.97
N ILE A 343 28.50 1.34 8.86
CA ILE A 343 28.84 0.06 9.48
C ILE A 343 27.69 -0.48 10.34
N ILE A 344 27.09 0.37 11.18
CA ILE A 344 25.96 -0.03 12.04
C ILE A 344 24.74 -0.49 11.21
N SER A 345 24.49 0.18 10.08
CA SER A 345 23.38 -0.17 9.17
C SER A 345 23.58 -1.53 8.48
N LYS A 346 24.84 -1.97 8.31
CA LYS A 346 25.19 -3.16 7.53
C LYS A 346 25.55 -4.40 8.36
N ILE A 347 25.86 -4.23 9.64
CA ILE A 347 26.28 -5.32 10.55
C ILE A 347 25.15 -5.73 11.54
N LYS A 348 24.11 -4.90 11.72
CA LYS A 348 22.88 -5.29 12.45
C LYS A 348 22.05 -6.28 11.65
#